data_AF-A0A9P7Y6L1-F1
#
_entry.id   AF-A0A9P7Y6L1-F1
#
_cell.length_a   1.000
_cell.length_b   1.000
_cell.length_c   1.000
_cell.angle_alpha   90.00
_cell.angle_beta   90.00
_cell.angle_gamma   90.00
#
_symmetry.space_group_name_H-M   'P 1'
#
loop_
_entity.id
_entity.type
_entity.pdbx_description
1 polymer ?
#
loop_
_entity_poly.entity_id
_entity_poly.type
_entity_poly.pdbx_seq_one_letter_code
_entity_poly.pdbx_strand_id
1 'polypeptide(L)'
;MTHLPRILHRPLFTTLITQALPWKDCLPTQALRCFGSSKSSVHNMSRTLPANSTSPYERFFHYTSGRWLWDEEAQLRERFLVFNVQELQRIAAESVGAQSCISITKLAEGGYNKVFRLVMDNDSVAIARIPNPNAGPARKTTASEVATMDFARTVLNIPVPKVYAWSAAANNPVEAEYIIMEEAPGTQLEDVWNDKTISDKTNIVKGLVEIEKKLLSVSFTRYGNIYFASDAFSGCEAAKVVGDIPAELKRVVEERFTIGPVVDRDFWNGKRASMTIDRGPWENPQDYLTAIANREIAWISSFAVPKPPKDIFVASEAQNSPSSHISLYQMFLRTIPYLFPKNKKLSGSTLWHWDIHSANLFVEGNRITSLIDWQDTWAGPLFLQFRHPKLVDYNGKVLLKLPDNYESFEADEKAHTRKQVEKSIVLYTYETETDKNNALLSDILRIHHGRIKRETVQFAANTWDRDIIPFRQCLIRFQRHWDEFGFNTPCPIHFTEEGLQAHNRDGEGWNERADFWDSVAGFVSRDGWTSNETYDQALEMFADLREEGLNKLTGKERVDFEAQTRWAERKFDSPS
;
A
#
# COMPACT_ATOMS: atom_id res chain seq x y z
N MET A 1 26.85 5.15 12.25
CA MET A 1 25.78 6.02 12.78
C MET A 1 26.38 7.25 13.49
N THR A 2 27.07 8.11 12.74
CA THR A 2 27.61 9.36 13.26
C THR A 2 27.44 10.39 12.16
N HIS A 3 26.25 10.98 12.10
CA HIS A 3 25.90 12.27 11.47
C HIS A 3 24.38 12.31 11.25
N LEU A 4 23.60 12.41 12.33
CA LEU A 4 22.33 13.13 12.22
C LEU A 4 22.69 14.61 11.94
N PRO A 5 22.07 15.29 10.95
CA PRO A 5 22.31 16.71 10.72
C PRO A 5 21.89 17.50 11.97
N ARG A 6 22.88 18.11 12.63
CA ARG A 6 22.75 18.86 13.89
C ARG A 6 22.04 20.21 13.76
N ILE A 7 21.19 20.41 12.75
CA ILE A 7 20.49 21.68 12.54
C ILE A 7 19.02 21.41 12.24
N LEU A 8 18.25 21.15 13.29
CA LEU A 8 16.79 21.21 13.25
C LEU A 8 16.37 22.46 14.03
N HIS A 9 15.73 23.42 13.35
CA HIS A 9 15.25 24.65 13.96
C HIS A 9 14.17 24.36 15.03
N ARG A 10 14.02 25.28 16.00
CA ARG A 10 13.13 25.16 17.18
C ARG A 10 11.67 24.71 16.86
N PRO A 11 11.02 25.13 15.76
CA PRO A 11 9.66 24.68 15.41
C PRO A 11 9.63 23.26 14.82
N LEU A 12 10.69 22.85 14.12
CA LEU A 12 10.78 21.56 13.43
C LEU A 12 10.94 20.40 14.42
N PHE A 13 11.72 20.63 15.47
CA PHE A 13 12.09 19.60 16.43
C PHE A 13 10.91 19.12 17.29
N THR A 14 10.07 20.05 17.75
CA THR A 14 8.80 19.72 18.38
C THR A 14 7.90 18.97 17.42
N THR A 15 7.74 19.48 16.19
CA THR A 15 6.83 18.93 15.17
C THR A 15 7.16 17.48 14.79
N LEU A 16 8.44 17.09 14.76
CA LEU A 16 8.89 15.75 14.35
C LEU A 16 8.49 14.62 15.31
N ILE A 17 8.65 14.83 16.63
CA ILE A 17 8.25 13.85 17.65
C ILE A 17 6.76 13.91 17.92
N THR A 18 6.21 15.12 17.86
CA THR A 18 4.80 15.35 18.15
C THR A 18 3.94 14.75 17.03
N GLN A 19 4.27 15.01 15.78
CA GLN A 19 3.57 14.40 14.67
C GLN A 19 3.88 12.92 14.46
N ALA A 20 4.68 12.23 15.29
CA ALA A 20 4.64 10.76 15.28
C ALA A 20 3.25 10.22 15.72
N LEU A 21 2.53 10.98 16.56
CA LEU A 21 1.28 10.56 17.21
C LEU A 21 -0.04 10.70 16.41
N PRO A 22 -0.18 11.51 15.33
CA PRO A 22 -1.44 11.63 14.62
C PRO A 22 -1.49 11.06 13.20
N TRP A 23 -0.45 10.40 12.66
CA TRP A 23 -0.58 9.67 11.38
C TRP A 23 -1.31 8.36 11.61
N LYS A 24 -2.62 8.47 11.83
CA LYS A 24 -3.49 7.32 12.08
C LYS A 24 -3.80 6.52 10.82
N ASP A 25 -3.57 7.06 9.61
CA ASP A 25 -3.85 6.35 8.35
C ASP A 25 -3.04 6.89 7.14
N CYS A 26 -1.84 6.33 6.94
CA CYS A 26 -1.17 6.03 5.65
C CYS A 26 -0.87 7.13 4.60
N LEU A 27 0.39 7.33 4.18
CA LEU A 27 0.74 7.95 2.89
C LEU A 27 1.03 6.88 1.82
N PRO A 28 0.87 7.15 0.52
CA PRO A 28 1.45 6.35 -0.53
C PRO A 28 2.77 7.00 -0.99
N THR A 29 3.89 6.53 -0.45
CA THR A 29 5.10 6.20 -1.24
C THR A 29 5.96 5.24 -0.44
N GLN A 30 6.05 4.01 -0.97
CA GLN A 30 7.04 2.96 -0.77
C GLN A 30 7.42 2.55 0.68
N ALA A 31 7.09 1.28 0.98
CA ALA A 31 7.47 0.45 2.12
C ALA A 31 6.53 0.49 3.34
N LEU A 32 5.93 -0.68 3.57
CA LEU A 32 5.24 -1.15 4.78
C LEU A 32 3.89 -0.50 5.15
N ARG A 33 2.84 -1.32 4.95
CA ARG A 33 1.68 -1.61 5.82
C ARG A 33 1.20 -0.46 6.71
N CYS A 34 -0.06 -0.06 6.57
CA CYS A 34 -0.68 0.98 7.38
C CYS A 34 -1.89 0.50 8.19
N PHE A 35 -1.81 0.95 9.44
CA PHE A 35 -2.83 1.15 10.47
C PHE A 35 -4.11 1.86 10.08
N GLY A 36 -5.22 1.61 10.78
CA GLY A 36 -6.35 2.54 10.89
C GLY A 36 -7.26 2.20 12.06
N SER A 37 -7.12 2.91 13.20
CA SER A 37 -7.95 2.70 14.40
C SER A 37 -9.17 3.62 14.45
N SER A 38 -10.36 3.08 14.74
CA SER A 38 -11.26 3.69 15.75
C SER A 38 -12.41 2.76 16.14
N LYS A 39 -12.68 2.79 17.44
CA LYS A 39 -13.76 2.11 18.16
C LYS A 39 -15.10 2.20 17.43
N SER A 40 -15.60 1.06 16.97
CA SER A 40 -17.02 0.84 16.74
C SER A 40 -17.47 -0.37 17.57
N SER A 41 -18.61 -0.20 18.25
CA SER A 41 -19.21 -1.23 19.08
C SER A 41 -19.73 -2.33 18.15
N VAL A 42 -18.92 -3.37 17.94
CA VAL A 42 -19.41 -4.67 17.50
C VAL A 42 -19.73 -5.41 18.78
N HIS A 43 -21.01 -5.76 18.97
CA HIS A 43 -21.41 -6.73 19.99
C HIS A 43 -20.82 -8.09 19.63
N ASN A 44 -19.54 -8.29 19.97
CA ASN A 44 -18.91 -9.60 19.98
C ASN A 44 -18.97 -10.12 21.40
N MET A 45 -19.62 -11.27 21.58
CA MET A 45 -19.53 -12.06 22.80
C MET A 45 -18.08 -12.49 22.99
N SER A 46 -17.29 -11.72 23.75
CA SER A 46 -16.02 -12.18 24.28
C SER A 46 -16.29 -13.35 25.21
N ARG A 47 -16.06 -14.58 24.72
CA ARG A 47 -15.78 -15.70 25.62
C ARG A 47 -14.32 -15.61 26.00
N THR A 48 -14.09 -15.21 27.26
CA THR A 48 -12.84 -15.44 27.98
C THR A 48 -12.51 -16.92 27.91
N LEU A 49 -11.30 -17.25 27.46
CA LEU A 49 -10.71 -18.58 27.65
C LEU A 49 -10.77 -18.92 29.15
N PRO A 50 -11.06 -20.18 29.53
CA PRO A 50 -10.83 -20.64 30.89
C PRO A 50 -9.37 -20.39 31.24
N ALA A 51 -9.11 -19.78 32.40
CA ALA A 51 -7.82 -19.25 32.81
C ALA A 51 -6.72 -20.31 33.11
N ASN A 52 -6.72 -21.48 32.47
CA ASN A 52 -5.77 -22.57 32.75
C ASN A 52 -5.44 -23.51 31.57
N SER A 53 -5.50 -23.06 30.32
CA SER A 53 -4.84 -23.79 29.22
C SER A 53 -4.12 -22.83 28.28
N THR A 54 -2.81 -22.68 28.42
CA THR A 54 -1.95 -22.08 27.38
C THR A 54 -1.99 -22.99 26.17
N SER A 55 -2.87 -22.68 25.22
CA SER A 55 -2.92 -23.37 23.93
C SER A 55 -1.52 -23.30 23.30
N PRO A 56 -0.98 -24.41 22.75
CA PRO A 56 0.33 -24.40 22.09
C PRO A 56 0.38 -23.42 20.89
N TYR A 57 -0.77 -22.91 20.46
CA TYR A 57 -0.92 -22.03 19.30
C TYR A 57 -1.10 -20.56 19.65
N GLU A 58 -0.93 -20.14 20.91
CA GLU A 58 -1.13 -18.73 21.31
C GLU A 58 -0.36 -17.75 20.41
N ARG A 59 0.90 -18.07 20.08
CA ARG A 59 1.74 -17.26 19.16
C ARG A 59 1.19 -17.12 17.74
N PHE A 60 0.28 -17.99 17.31
CA PHE A 60 -0.36 -17.89 15.99
C PHE A 60 -1.43 -16.80 15.95
N PHE A 61 -2.05 -16.48 17.09
CA PHE A 61 -3.12 -15.49 17.16
C PHE A 61 -2.57 -14.06 17.25
N HIS A 62 -1.41 -13.90 17.89
CA HIS A 62 -0.74 -12.61 18.07
C HIS A 62 0.12 -12.20 16.87
N TYR A 63 0.31 -10.89 16.72
CA TYR A 63 1.36 -10.33 15.87
C TYR A 63 2.71 -10.43 16.58
N THR A 64 3.76 -10.88 15.88
CA THR A 64 5.07 -11.17 16.48
C THR A 64 6.29 -10.59 15.73
N SER A 65 6.13 -10.01 14.53
CA SER A 65 7.25 -9.59 13.67
C SER A 65 7.86 -8.24 14.03
N GLY A 66 7.21 -7.45 14.87
CA GLY A 66 7.70 -6.14 15.25
C GLY A 66 6.81 -5.50 16.29
N ARG A 67 7.13 -4.25 16.60
CA ARG A 67 6.48 -3.46 17.65
C ARG A 67 6.20 -2.06 17.15
N TRP A 68 5.32 -1.37 17.86
CA TRP A 68 5.03 0.03 17.60
C TRP A 68 5.50 0.89 18.76
N LEU A 69 6.18 1.99 18.44
CA LEU A 69 6.60 2.97 19.43
C LEU A 69 5.41 3.71 20.06
N TRP A 70 4.32 3.87 19.31
CA TRP A 70 3.07 4.48 19.77
C TRP A 70 1.86 3.66 19.36
N ASP A 71 0.77 3.76 20.12
CA ASP A 71 -0.50 3.03 19.90
C ASP A 71 -0.35 1.50 19.80
N GLU A 72 0.71 0.91 20.36
CA GLU A 72 1.04 -0.52 20.25
C GLU A 72 -0.11 -1.44 20.63
N GLU A 73 -0.81 -1.16 21.73
CA GLU A 73 -1.91 -2.00 22.17
C GLU A 73 -3.05 -2.06 21.14
N ALA A 74 -3.36 -0.94 20.48
CA ALA A 74 -4.37 -0.88 19.43
C ALA A 74 -3.90 -1.64 18.18
N GLN A 75 -2.63 -1.44 17.79
CA GLN A 75 -2.00 -2.12 16.66
C GLN A 75 -2.02 -3.65 16.82
N LEU A 76 -1.66 -4.14 18.02
CA LEU A 76 -1.69 -5.56 18.33
C LEU A 76 -3.11 -6.11 18.36
N ARG A 77 -4.08 -5.35 18.90
CA ARG A 77 -5.49 -5.76 18.96
C ARG A 77 -6.13 -5.88 17.59
N GLU A 78 -5.85 -4.94 16.69
CA GLU A 78 -6.36 -4.95 15.31
C GLU A 78 -5.73 -6.07 14.46
N ARG A 79 -4.62 -6.66 14.92
CA ARG A 79 -3.98 -7.84 14.34
C ARG A 79 -4.24 -9.14 15.11
N PHE A 80 -4.97 -9.09 16.22
CA PHE A 80 -5.26 -10.28 17.00
C PHE A 80 -6.46 -11.01 16.42
N LEU A 81 -6.29 -12.31 16.14
CA LEU A 81 -7.37 -13.15 15.65
C LEU A 81 -7.18 -14.58 16.12
N VAL A 82 -8.17 -15.08 16.87
CA VAL A 82 -8.25 -16.50 17.26
C VAL A 82 -8.95 -17.26 16.16
N PHE A 83 -8.44 -18.45 15.85
CA PHE A 83 -9.00 -19.36 14.86
C PHE A 83 -8.71 -20.81 15.27
N ASN A 84 -9.49 -21.74 14.73
CA ASN A 84 -9.32 -23.16 15.00
C ASN A 84 -8.19 -23.74 14.13
N VAL A 85 -7.01 -23.90 14.76
CA VAL A 85 -5.80 -24.40 14.09
C VAL A 85 -5.97 -25.85 13.62
N GLN A 86 -6.66 -26.69 14.37
CA GLN A 86 -6.85 -28.09 14.02
C GLN A 86 -7.74 -28.24 12.78
N GLU A 87 -8.81 -27.44 12.70
CA GLU A 87 -9.66 -27.42 11.50
C GLU A 87 -8.94 -26.83 10.29
N LEU A 88 -8.07 -25.82 10.48
CA LEU A 88 -7.23 -25.32 9.40
C LEU A 88 -6.29 -26.42 8.85
N GLN A 89 -5.65 -27.17 9.74
CA GLN A 89 -4.79 -28.30 9.38
C GLN A 89 -5.57 -29.40 8.65
N ARG A 90 -6.77 -29.74 9.12
CA ARG A 90 -7.65 -30.74 8.50
C ARG A 90 -8.05 -30.33 7.09
N ILE A 91 -8.57 -29.11 6.92
CA ILE A 91 -8.99 -28.60 5.61
C ILE A 91 -7.79 -28.51 4.66
N ALA A 92 -6.63 -28.09 5.15
CA ALA A 92 -5.43 -28.03 4.33
C ALA A 92 -5.01 -29.43 3.84
N ALA A 93 -4.98 -30.43 4.72
CA ALA A 93 -4.66 -31.81 4.35
C ALA A 93 -5.65 -32.36 3.31
N GLU A 94 -6.96 -32.18 3.54
CA GLU A 94 -8.00 -32.62 2.59
C GLU A 94 -7.85 -31.95 1.23
N SER A 95 -7.55 -30.64 1.21
CA SER A 95 -7.46 -29.86 -0.03
C SER A 95 -6.31 -30.29 -0.96
N VAL A 96 -5.30 -30.96 -0.41
CA VAL A 96 -4.14 -31.49 -1.16
C VAL A 96 -4.12 -33.02 -1.25
N GLY A 97 -5.19 -33.69 -0.81
CA GLY A 97 -5.31 -35.14 -0.85
C GLY A 97 -4.39 -35.89 0.12
N ALA A 98 -3.97 -35.24 1.21
CA ALA A 98 -3.24 -35.84 2.32
C ALA A 98 -4.21 -36.38 3.39
N GLN A 99 -3.74 -37.29 4.27
CA GLN A 99 -4.59 -37.78 5.38
C GLN A 99 -4.47 -36.86 6.61
N SER A 100 -3.31 -36.26 6.81
CA SER A 100 -3.03 -35.43 7.98
C SER A 100 -1.94 -34.39 7.74
N CYS A 101 -1.97 -33.33 8.54
CA CYS A 101 -0.92 -32.32 8.60
C CYS A 101 0.08 -32.67 9.71
N ILE A 102 1.34 -32.88 9.34
CA ILE A 102 2.43 -33.22 10.26
C ILE A 102 2.89 -32.00 11.04
N SER A 103 3.01 -30.84 10.38
CA SER A 103 3.49 -29.62 11.03
C SER A 103 2.89 -28.35 10.43
N ILE A 104 2.71 -27.36 11.29
CA ILE A 104 2.30 -26.00 10.92
C ILE A 104 3.29 -25.01 11.53
N THR A 105 3.84 -24.14 10.70
CA THR A 105 4.79 -23.11 11.12
C THR A 105 4.33 -21.77 10.59
N LYS A 106 4.34 -20.75 11.44
CA LYS A 106 4.10 -19.36 11.02
C LYS A 106 5.32 -18.90 10.20
N LEU A 107 5.16 -18.86 8.88
CA LEU A 107 6.23 -18.59 7.92
C LEU A 107 6.56 -17.10 7.87
N ALA A 108 5.50 -16.29 7.78
CA ALA A 108 5.62 -14.86 7.70
C ALA A 108 4.36 -14.22 8.29
N GLU A 109 4.45 -12.96 8.65
CA GLU A 109 3.27 -12.18 8.99
C GLU A 109 3.33 -10.77 8.42
N GLY A 110 2.17 -10.45 7.84
CA GLY A 110 1.60 -9.26 7.27
C GLY A 110 1.27 -8.16 8.27
N GLY A 111 1.11 -6.94 7.76
CA GLY A 111 0.26 -5.95 8.40
C GLY A 111 -1.17 -6.44 8.32
N TYR A 112 -1.51 -7.16 7.25
CA TYR A 112 -2.86 -7.54 6.92
C TYR A 112 -3.11 -9.05 6.97
N ASN A 113 -2.08 -9.90 7.02
CA ASN A 113 -2.26 -11.36 6.95
C ASN A 113 -1.29 -12.09 7.88
N LYS A 114 -1.63 -13.27 8.35
CA LYS A 114 -0.68 -14.25 8.88
C LYS A 114 -0.53 -15.36 7.85
N VAL A 115 0.71 -15.79 7.61
CA VAL A 115 1.04 -16.81 6.61
C VAL A 115 1.65 -18.00 7.33
N PHE A 116 1.05 -19.16 7.14
CA PHE A 116 1.47 -20.43 7.72
C PHE A 116 1.89 -21.38 6.62
N ARG A 117 2.98 -22.09 6.86
CA ARG A 117 3.44 -23.21 6.04
C ARG A 117 3.02 -24.50 6.71
N LEU A 118 2.28 -25.34 6.00
CA LEU A 118 1.77 -26.62 6.47
C LEU A 118 2.42 -27.74 5.68
N VAL A 119 3.04 -28.69 6.38
CA VAL A 119 3.64 -29.90 5.79
C VAL A 119 2.75 -31.09 6.09
N MET A 120 2.41 -31.85 5.06
CA MET A 120 1.50 -32.99 5.13
C MET A 120 2.24 -34.33 5.23
N ASP A 121 1.49 -35.40 5.50
CA ASP A 121 2.01 -36.77 5.57
C ASP A 121 2.45 -37.40 4.25
N ASN A 122 2.03 -36.82 3.13
CA ASN A 122 2.45 -37.19 1.78
C ASN A 122 3.54 -36.27 1.22
N ASP A 123 4.27 -35.56 2.09
CA ASP A 123 5.31 -34.57 1.78
C ASP A 123 4.83 -33.33 1.00
N SER A 124 3.53 -33.22 0.71
CA SER A 124 2.98 -32.00 0.09
C SER A 124 3.02 -30.82 1.08
N VAL A 125 3.14 -29.62 0.51
CA VAL A 125 3.20 -28.38 1.26
C VAL A 125 2.07 -27.46 0.82
N ALA A 126 1.37 -26.90 1.79
CA ALA A 126 0.37 -25.87 1.57
C ALA A 126 0.71 -24.61 2.36
N ILE A 127 0.38 -23.46 1.77
CA ILE A 127 0.44 -22.16 2.43
C ILE A 127 -0.97 -21.77 2.83
N ALA A 128 -1.18 -21.50 4.11
CA ALA A 128 -2.42 -20.90 4.60
C ALA A 128 -2.20 -19.42 4.90
N ARG A 129 -3.03 -18.55 4.31
CA ARG A 129 -3.13 -17.13 4.63
C ARG A 129 -4.39 -16.89 5.44
N ILE A 130 -4.26 -16.17 6.54
CA ILE A 130 -5.38 -15.72 7.37
C ILE A 130 -5.33 -14.19 7.45
N PRO A 131 -6.33 -13.47 6.93
CA PRO A 131 -6.37 -12.02 7.06
C PRO A 131 -6.56 -11.60 8.52
N ASN A 132 -5.87 -10.53 8.90
CA ASN A 132 -6.10 -9.82 10.14
C ASN A 132 -7.42 -9.02 10.05
N PRO A 133 -8.07 -8.69 11.18
CA PRO A 133 -9.31 -7.90 11.19
C PRO A 133 -9.24 -6.56 10.45
N ASN A 134 -8.04 -6.00 10.29
CA ASN A 134 -7.81 -4.72 9.61
C ASN A 134 -7.45 -4.87 8.11
N ALA A 135 -7.43 -6.09 7.56
CA ALA A 135 -7.00 -6.35 6.18
C ALA A 135 -7.83 -5.59 5.13
N GLY A 136 -9.08 -5.29 5.46
CA GLY A 136 -10.03 -4.58 4.63
C GLY A 136 -11.45 -4.97 5.01
N PRO A 137 -12.44 -4.69 4.15
CA PRO A 137 -13.80 -5.16 4.39
C PRO A 137 -13.86 -6.69 4.46
N ALA A 138 -14.26 -7.20 5.64
CA ALA A 138 -14.50 -8.62 5.88
C ALA A 138 -15.34 -9.23 4.76
N ARG A 139 -15.03 -10.49 4.42
CA ARG A 139 -15.53 -11.24 3.26
C ARG A 139 -15.09 -10.72 1.89
N LYS A 140 -15.08 -9.40 1.67
CA LYS A 140 -14.83 -8.85 0.33
C LYS A 140 -13.35 -8.93 -0.05
N THR A 141 -12.44 -8.63 0.87
CA THR A 141 -10.99 -8.68 0.60
C THR A 141 -10.55 -10.08 0.18
N THR A 142 -10.87 -11.11 0.97
CA THR A 142 -10.50 -12.50 0.66
C THR A 142 -11.21 -13.03 -0.59
N ALA A 143 -12.51 -12.77 -0.76
CA ALA A 143 -13.22 -13.21 -1.96
C ALA A 143 -12.66 -12.56 -3.23
N SER A 144 -12.26 -11.29 -3.16
CA SER A 144 -11.69 -10.60 -4.31
C SER A 144 -10.27 -11.07 -4.64
N GLU A 145 -9.45 -11.31 -3.63
CA GLU A 145 -8.09 -11.82 -3.81
C GLU A 145 -8.11 -13.18 -4.53
N VAL A 146 -8.92 -14.12 -4.05
CA VAL A 146 -8.99 -15.47 -4.65
C VAL A 146 -9.52 -15.42 -6.08
N ALA A 147 -10.59 -14.64 -6.34
CA ALA A 147 -11.12 -14.49 -7.68
C ALA A 147 -10.10 -13.86 -8.64
N THR A 148 -9.33 -12.88 -8.14
CA THR A 148 -8.27 -12.22 -8.92
C THR A 148 -7.12 -13.18 -9.23
N MET A 149 -6.69 -13.99 -8.27
CA MET A 149 -5.66 -15.02 -8.48
C MET A 149 -6.09 -16.05 -9.53
N ASP A 150 -7.34 -16.52 -9.46
CA ASP A 150 -7.87 -17.46 -10.44
C ASP A 150 -8.01 -16.82 -11.84
N PHE A 151 -8.45 -15.57 -11.92
CA PHE A 151 -8.50 -14.82 -13.17
C PHE A 151 -7.10 -14.66 -13.78
N ALA A 152 -6.12 -14.22 -12.99
CA ALA A 152 -4.75 -14.07 -13.44
C ALA A 152 -4.15 -15.39 -13.93
N ARG A 153 -4.42 -16.50 -13.23
CA ARG A 153 -3.91 -17.82 -13.59
C ARG A 153 -4.61 -18.43 -14.81
N THR A 154 -5.94 -18.42 -14.83
CA THR A 154 -6.74 -19.16 -15.83
C THR A 154 -7.07 -18.37 -17.09
N VAL A 155 -7.20 -17.04 -16.98
CA VAL A 155 -7.56 -16.16 -18.09
C VAL A 155 -6.33 -15.48 -18.68
N LEU A 156 -5.45 -14.93 -17.83
CA LEU A 156 -4.25 -14.20 -18.27
C LEU A 156 -3.01 -15.08 -18.42
N ASN A 157 -3.06 -16.32 -17.93
CA ASN A 157 -1.93 -17.25 -17.91
C ASN A 157 -0.68 -16.65 -17.24
N ILE A 158 -0.88 -15.91 -16.14
CA ILE A 158 0.18 -15.40 -15.28
C ILE A 158 0.50 -16.47 -14.23
N PRO A 159 1.78 -16.74 -13.94
CA PRO A 159 2.14 -17.69 -12.90
C PRO A 159 1.75 -17.13 -11.52
N VAL A 160 0.73 -17.72 -10.93
CA VAL A 160 0.18 -17.38 -9.60
C VAL A 160 -0.02 -18.68 -8.83
N PRO A 161 0.26 -18.76 -7.52
CA PRO A 161 0.04 -20.00 -6.77
C PRO A 161 -1.40 -20.49 -6.88
N LYS A 162 -1.59 -21.81 -7.09
CA LYS A 162 -2.92 -22.40 -7.17
C LYS A 162 -3.61 -22.35 -5.80
N VAL A 163 -4.82 -21.81 -5.75
CA VAL A 163 -5.66 -21.89 -4.54
C VAL A 163 -6.29 -23.28 -4.46
N TYR A 164 -6.13 -23.95 -3.31
CA TYR A 164 -6.67 -25.28 -3.03
C TYR A 164 -8.03 -25.21 -2.33
N ALA A 165 -8.15 -24.34 -1.33
CA ALA A 165 -9.38 -24.11 -0.57
C ALA A 165 -9.39 -22.69 0.00
N TRP A 166 -10.55 -22.11 0.21
CA TRP A 166 -10.65 -20.78 0.83
C TRP A 166 -12.03 -20.61 1.46
N SER A 167 -12.14 -19.66 2.39
CA SER A 167 -13.42 -19.18 2.91
C SER A 167 -13.31 -17.69 3.21
N ALA A 168 -14.24 -16.91 2.68
CA ALA A 168 -14.39 -15.50 3.01
C ALA A 168 -15.39 -15.23 4.14
N ALA A 169 -16.03 -16.26 4.70
CA ALA A 169 -16.91 -16.11 5.85
C ALA A 169 -16.27 -16.75 7.08
N ALA A 170 -16.22 -16.04 8.20
CA ALA A 170 -15.74 -16.60 9.47
C ALA A 170 -16.67 -17.70 10.04
N ASN A 171 -17.91 -17.82 9.54
CA ASN A 171 -18.81 -18.93 9.89
C ASN A 171 -18.44 -20.21 9.13
N ASN A 172 -17.28 -20.76 9.47
CA ASN A 172 -16.77 -22.04 8.96
C ASN A 172 -15.98 -22.73 10.10
N PRO A 173 -15.59 -24.01 9.98
CA PRO A 173 -14.92 -24.75 11.05
C PRO A 173 -13.60 -24.13 11.55
N VAL A 174 -12.89 -23.37 10.71
CA VAL A 174 -11.67 -22.62 11.08
C VAL A 174 -11.99 -21.39 11.93
N GLU A 175 -13.24 -20.92 11.92
CA GLU A 175 -13.72 -19.73 12.64
C GLU A 175 -13.07 -18.41 12.17
N ALA A 176 -12.42 -18.43 11.01
CA ALA A 176 -11.77 -17.27 10.40
C ALA A 176 -11.85 -17.34 8.87
N GLU A 177 -11.67 -16.19 8.22
CA GLU A 177 -11.39 -16.17 6.78
C GLU A 177 -10.02 -16.83 6.53
N TYR A 178 -9.88 -17.54 5.40
CA TYR A 178 -8.61 -18.16 5.04
C TYR A 178 -8.48 -18.39 3.54
N ILE A 179 -7.24 -18.49 3.08
CA ILE A 179 -6.86 -19.00 1.76
C ILE A 179 -5.79 -20.08 1.97
N ILE A 180 -6.04 -21.28 1.49
CA ILE A 180 -5.08 -22.39 1.43
C ILE A 180 -4.66 -22.53 -0.02
N MET A 181 -3.36 -22.45 -0.29
CA MET A 181 -2.81 -22.39 -1.64
C MET A 181 -1.45 -23.09 -1.76
N GLU A 182 -1.01 -23.26 -2.99
CA GLU A 182 0.30 -23.77 -3.38
C GLU A 182 1.44 -22.93 -2.76
N GLU A 183 2.51 -23.59 -2.33
CA GLU A 183 3.77 -22.89 -2.03
C GLU A 183 4.37 -22.37 -3.34
N ALA A 184 4.64 -21.06 -3.40
CA ALA A 184 5.12 -20.43 -4.62
C ALA A 184 6.39 -21.12 -5.13
N PRO A 185 6.40 -21.67 -6.35
CA PRO A 185 7.54 -22.43 -6.84
C PRO A 185 8.75 -21.53 -7.09
N GLY A 186 9.95 -22.00 -6.74
CA GLY A 186 11.22 -21.30 -6.95
C GLY A 186 11.72 -20.58 -5.69
N THR A 187 12.66 -19.65 -5.88
CA THR A 187 13.25 -18.84 -4.80
C THR A 187 12.76 -17.40 -4.91
N GLN A 188 12.50 -16.76 -3.77
CA GLN A 188 12.13 -15.35 -3.73
C GLN A 188 13.23 -14.49 -4.35
N LEU A 189 12.86 -13.59 -5.27
CA LEU A 189 13.83 -12.84 -6.05
C LEU A 189 14.68 -11.90 -5.18
N GLU A 190 14.13 -11.39 -4.08
CA GLU A 190 14.84 -10.52 -3.14
C GLU A 190 16.11 -11.17 -2.59
N ASP A 191 16.04 -12.45 -2.23
CA ASP A 191 17.15 -13.19 -1.62
C ASP A 191 18.32 -13.41 -2.59
N VAL A 192 18.03 -13.48 -3.88
CA VAL A 192 19.01 -13.85 -4.91
C VAL A 192 19.32 -12.70 -5.88
N TRP A 193 18.64 -11.56 -5.79
CA TRP A 193 18.77 -10.47 -6.77
C TRP A 193 20.19 -9.92 -6.83
N ASN A 194 20.80 -9.66 -5.68
CA ASN A 194 22.13 -9.03 -5.63
C ASN A 194 23.22 -9.94 -6.22
N ASP A 195 23.05 -11.25 -6.12
CA ASP A 195 24.02 -12.25 -6.60
C ASP A 195 23.86 -12.60 -8.09
N LYS A 196 22.75 -12.17 -8.72
CA LYS A 196 22.50 -12.43 -10.14
C LYS A 196 23.38 -11.59 -11.05
N THR A 197 23.79 -12.20 -12.16
CA THR A 197 24.51 -11.50 -13.23
C THR A 197 23.60 -10.49 -13.94
N ILE A 198 24.19 -9.51 -14.63
CA ILE A 198 23.43 -8.55 -15.46
C ILE A 198 22.57 -9.27 -16.50
N SER A 199 23.08 -10.36 -17.09
CA SER A 199 22.35 -11.19 -18.05
C SER A 199 21.09 -11.80 -17.42
N ASP A 200 21.19 -12.34 -16.20
CA ASP A 200 20.04 -12.91 -15.50
C ASP A 200 19.03 -11.83 -15.11
N LYS A 201 19.50 -10.69 -14.61
CA LYS A 201 18.65 -9.54 -14.27
C LYS A 201 17.86 -9.06 -15.50
N THR A 202 18.51 -8.91 -16.64
CA THR A 202 17.85 -8.49 -17.88
C THR A 202 16.86 -9.53 -18.43
N ASN A 203 17.12 -10.83 -18.26
CA ASN A 203 16.15 -11.87 -18.63
C ASN A 203 14.92 -11.89 -17.72
N ILE A 204 15.11 -11.67 -16.41
CA ILE A 204 14.00 -11.54 -15.46
C ILE A 204 13.15 -10.31 -15.80
N VAL A 205 13.78 -9.18 -16.13
CA VAL A 205 13.09 -7.96 -16.57
C VAL A 205 12.27 -8.21 -17.84
N LYS A 206 12.78 -8.97 -18.81
CA LYS A 206 11.98 -9.37 -19.98
C LYS A 206 10.75 -10.21 -19.58
N GLY A 207 10.94 -11.16 -18.67
CA GLY A 207 9.82 -11.95 -18.12
C GLY A 207 8.77 -11.09 -17.42
N LEU A 208 9.21 -10.03 -16.72
CA LEU A 208 8.32 -9.06 -16.10
C LEU A 208 7.50 -8.27 -17.14
N VAL A 209 8.14 -7.77 -18.20
CA VAL A 209 7.46 -7.07 -19.30
C VAL A 209 6.41 -7.97 -19.97
N GLU A 210 6.67 -9.27 -20.09
CA GLU A 210 5.68 -10.24 -20.60
C GLU A 210 4.50 -10.46 -19.64
N ILE A 211 4.71 -10.38 -18.31
CA ILE A 211 3.60 -10.39 -17.34
C ILE A 211 2.76 -9.12 -17.48
N GLU A 212 3.39 -7.95 -17.58
CA GLU A 212 2.70 -6.68 -17.80
C GLU A 212 1.89 -6.70 -19.11
N LYS A 213 2.45 -7.28 -20.18
CA LYS A 213 1.74 -7.48 -21.46
C LYS A 213 0.49 -8.33 -21.30
N LYS A 214 0.56 -9.41 -20.50
CA LYS A 214 -0.61 -10.24 -20.18
C LYS A 214 -1.66 -9.46 -19.40
N LEU A 215 -1.27 -8.63 -18.43
CA LEU A 215 -2.21 -7.75 -17.70
C LEU A 215 -2.94 -6.77 -18.62
N LEU A 216 -2.27 -6.27 -19.67
CA LEU A 216 -2.86 -5.35 -20.66
C LEU A 216 -3.73 -6.03 -21.72
N SER A 217 -3.67 -7.36 -21.83
CA SER A 217 -4.36 -8.10 -22.90
C SER A 217 -5.89 -8.09 -22.77
N VAL A 218 -6.38 -7.85 -21.55
CA VAL A 218 -7.82 -7.83 -21.22
C VAL A 218 -8.15 -6.56 -20.45
N SER A 219 -9.26 -5.92 -20.83
CA SER A 219 -9.85 -4.81 -20.09
C SER A 219 -11.29 -5.13 -19.72
N PHE A 220 -11.79 -4.55 -18.64
CA PHE A 220 -13.17 -4.69 -18.19
C PHE A 220 -14.01 -3.50 -18.67
N THR A 221 -15.32 -3.69 -18.70
CA THR A 221 -16.30 -2.62 -18.98
C THR A 221 -16.67 -1.80 -17.74
N ARG A 222 -16.37 -2.32 -16.54
CA ARG A 222 -16.65 -1.70 -15.25
C ARG A 222 -15.37 -1.52 -14.45
N TYR A 223 -15.33 -0.51 -13.59
CA TYR A 223 -14.23 -0.24 -12.68
C TYR A 223 -14.59 -0.73 -11.27
N GLY A 224 -13.81 -1.65 -10.71
CA GLY A 224 -14.12 -2.29 -9.43
C GLY A 224 -13.27 -3.52 -9.14
N ASN A 225 -13.54 -4.20 -8.03
CA ASN A 225 -12.86 -5.43 -7.66
C ASN A 225 -13.51 -6.65 -8.32
N ILE A 226 -12.71 -7.67 -8.64
CA ILE A 226 -13.18 -8.92 -9.24
C ILE A 226 -13.63 -9.87 -8.13
N TYR A 227 -14.75 -10.57 -8.33
CA TYR A 227 -15.28 -11.62 -7.44
C TYR A 227 -15.76 -12.80 -8.28
N PHE A 228 -15.92 -13.98 -7.67
CA PHE A 228 -16.63 -15.08 -8.36
C PHE A 228 -18.13 -14.77 -8.46
N ALA A 229 -18.76 -15.22 -9.54
CA ALA A 229 -20.20 -15.09 -9.73
C ALA A 229 -21.01 -15.86 -8.67
N SER A 230 -20.48 -16.98 -8.17
CA SER A 230 -21.07 -17.76 -7.07
C SER A 230 -21.13 -16.99 -5.75
N ASP A 231 -20.22 -16.04 -5.55
CA ASP A 231 -20.09 -15.26 -4.31
C ASP A 231 -20.59 -13.82 -4.47
N ALA A 232 -21.28 -13.54 -5.57
CA ALA A 232 -21.82 -12.23 -5.88
C ALA A 232 -22.79 -11.74 -4.78
N PHE A 233 -22.75 -10.44 -4.54
CA PHE A 233 -23.60 -9.76 -3.56
C PHE A 233 -24.21 -8.50 -4.18
N SER A 234 -25.07 -7.81 -3.43
CA SER A 234 -25.72 -6.59 -3.92
C SER A 234 -24.67 -5.56 -4.34
N GLY A 235 -24.78 -5.08 -5.59
CA GLY A 235 -23.82 -4.17 -6.22
C GLY A 235 -22.77 -4.87 -7.09
N CYS A 236 -22.80 -6.18 -7.27
CA CYS A 236 -21.98 -6.85 -8.28
C CYS A 236 -22.69 -6.88 -9.66
N GLU A 237 -21.91 -6.69 -10.72
CA GLU A 237 -22.33 -6.84 -12.12
C GLU A 237 -21.49 -7.93 -12.81
N ALA A 238 -22.02 -8.58 -13.85
CA ALA A 238 -21.27 -9.58 -14.61
C ALA A 238 -19.97 -8.99 -15.20
N ALA A 239 -18.86 -9.73 -15.10
CA ALA A 239 -17.56 -9.24 -15.57
C ALA A 239 -17.46 -9.31 -17.09
N LYS A 240 -17.91 -8.26 -17.78
CA LYS A 240 -17.76 -8.14 -19.23
C LYS A 240 -16.39 -7.59 -19.58
N VAL A 241 -15.70 -8.32 -20.45
CA VAL A 241 -14.33 -8.01 -20.89
C VAL A 241 -14.23 -7.63 -22.37
N VAL A 242 -13.31 -6.73 -22.65
CA VAL A 242 -12.95 -6.23 -23.98
C VAL A 242 -11.46 -6.50 -24.20
N GLY A 243 -11.11 -6.97 -25.39
CA GLY A 243 -9.75 -7.35 -25.73
C GLY A 243 -9.71 -8.34 -26.89
N ASP A 244 -8.50 -8.61 -27.37
CA ASP A 244 -8.22 -9.60 -28.40
C ASP A 244 -8.11 -11.00 -27.79
N ILE A 245 -9.21 -11.44 -27.18
CA ILE A 245 -9.36 -12.78 -26.61
C ILE A 245 -10.51 -13.53 -27.29
N PRO A 246 -10.44 -14.87 -27.39
CA PRO A 246 -11.49 -15.67 -28.02
C PRO A 246 -12.86 -15.41 -27.41
N ALA A 247 -13.92 -15.44 -28.23
CA ALA A 247 -15.29 -15.21 -27.77
C ALA A 247 -15.70 -16.21 -26.66
N GLU A 248 -15.22 -17.45 -26.74
CA GLU A 248 -15.42 -18.46 -25.71
C GLU A 248 -14.84 -18.01 -24.36
N LEU A 249 -13.63 -17.46 -24.35
CA LEU A 249 -13.01 -16.98 -23.12
C LEU A 249 -13.77 -15.78 -22.53
N LYS A 250 -14.32 -14.90 -23.38
CA LYS A 250 -15.19 -13.80 -22.92
C LYS A 250 -16.42 -14.32 -22.19
N ARG A 251 -17.07 -15.36 -22.74
CA ARG A 251 -18.23 -16.01 -22.12
C ARG A 251 -17.86 -16.65 -20.79
N VAL A 252 -16.75 -17.41 -20.76
CA VAL A 252 -16.24 -18.03 -19.53
C VAL A 252 -15.97 -16.99 -18.44
N VAL A 253 -15.42 -15.82 -18.81
CA VAL A 253 -15.20 -14.74 -17.86
C VAL A 253 -16.52 -14.19 -17.30
N GLU A 254 -17.50 -13.92 -18.18
CA GLU A 254 -18.80 -13.37 -17.78
C GLU A 254 -19.61 -14.34 -16.91
N GLU A 255 -19.47 -15.66 -17.13
CA GLU A 255 -20.12 -16.71 -16.34
C GLU A 255 -19.45 -16.93 -14.98
N ARG A 256 -18.12 -16.86 -14.91
CA ARG A 256 -17.35 -17.21 -13.69
C ARG A 256 -17.12 -16.01 -12.77
N PHE A 257 -17.06 -14.79 -13.30
CA PHE A 257 -16.63 -13.61 -12.55
C PHE A 257 -17.64 -12.46 -12.61
N THR A 258 -17.61 -11.65 -11.56
CA THR A 258 -18.35 -10.40 -11.44
C THR A 258 -17.41 -9.26 -11.04
N ILE A 259 -17.76 -8.03 -11.40
CA ILE A 259 -17.12 -6.82 -10.91
C ILE A 259 -18.04 -6.20 -9.86
N GLY A 260 -17.50 -5.97 -8.67
CA GLY A 260 -18.23 -5.38 -7.55
C GLY A 260 -17.53 -4.17 -6.97
N PRO A 261 -18.02 -3.69 -5.83
CA PRO A 261 -17.45 -2.54 -5.13
C PRO A 261 -15.98 -2.74 -4.79
N VAL A 262 -15.22 -1.64 -4.76
CA VAL A 262 -13.80 -1.68 -4.41
C VAL A 262 -13.58 -2.06 -2.95
N VAL A 263 -12.51 -2.82 -2.72
CA VAL A 263 -12.05 -3.21 -1.37
C VAL A 263 -11.01 -2.25 -0.80
N ASP A 264 -10.63 -1.22 -1.55
CA ASP A 264 -9.67 -0.20 -1.14
C ASP A 264 -10.01 0.35 0.25
N ARG A 265 -9.06 0.20 1.17
CA ARG A 265 -9.17 0.60 2.57
C ARG A 265 -9.60 2.04 2.76
N ASP A 266 -9.22 2.97 1.88
CA ASP A 266 -9.65 4.36 2.00
C ASP A 266 -11.19 4.51 1.88
N PHE A 267 -11.92 3.53 1.33
CA PHE A 267 -13.40 3.48 1.34
C PHE A 267 -14.02 2.81 2.58
N TRP A 268 -13.19 2.16 3.41
CA TRP A 268 -13.66 1.32 4.52
C TRP A 268 -13.07 1.73 5.88
N ASN A 269 -12.04 2.58 5.93
CA ASN A 269 -11.40 2.93 7.21
C ASN A 269 -12.32 3.75 8.13
N GLY A 270 -12.34 3.37 9.41
CA GLY A 270 -13.09 4.04 10.47
C GLY A 270 -14.59 4.17 10.16
N LYS A 271 -15.13 5.39 10.30
CA LYS A 271 -16.56 5.66 10.03
C LYS A 271 -16.95 5.50 8.57
N ARG A 272 -15.99 5.46 7.63
CA ARG A 272 -16.29 5.24 6.20
C ARG A 272 -16.92 3.86 5.97
N ALA A 273 -16.57 2.84 6.75
CA ALA A 273 -17.19 1.51 6.69
C ALA A 273 -18.72 1.53 6.83
N SER A 274 -19.24 2.37 7.73
CA SER A 274 -20.67 2.43 8.06
C SER A 274 -21.45 3.46 7.23
N MET A 275 -20.76 4.26 6.42
CA MET A 275 -21.39 5.27 5.58
C MET A 275 -21.99 4.64 4.32
N THR A 276 -23.13 5.19 3.91
CA THR A 276 -23.70 4.95 2.57
C THR A 276 -22.97 5.84 1.57
N ILE A 277 -21.82 5.35 1.10
CA ILE A 277 -20.99 6.00 0.07
C ILE A 277 -20.93 5.12 -1.19
N ASP A 278 -20.73 5.77 -2.33
CA ASP A 278 -20.48 5.09 -3.59
C ASP A 278 -19.12 4.38 -3.55
N ARG A 279 -19.13 3.08 -3.85
CA ARG A 279 -17.95 2.20 -3.86
C ARG A 279 -17.80 1.49 -5.22
N GLY A 280 -18.58 1.90 -6.22
CA GLY A 280 -18.67 1.23 -7.50
C GLY A 280 -19.52 -0.05 -7.46
N PRO A 281 -19.47 -0.86 -8.52
CA PRO A 281 -18.64 -0.69 -9.71
C PRO A 281 -19.05 0.52 -10.55
N TRP A 282 -18.09 1.17 -11.19
CA TRP A 282 -18.34 2.38 -11.99
C TRP A 282 -18.36 2.10 -13.49
N GLU A 283 -19.08 2.92 -14.26
CA GLU A 283 -19.09 2.88 -15.71
C GLU A 283 -17.96 3.72 -16.33
N ASN A 284 -17.64 4.87 -15.73
CA ASN A 284 -16.61 5.78 -16.21
C ASN A 284 -15.50 5.96 -15.15
N PRO A 285 -14.25 6.17 -15.58
CA PRO A 285 -13.15 6.38 -14.65
C PRO A 285 -13.27 7.70 -13.88
N GLN A 286 -14.03 8.68 -14.39
CA GLN A 286 -14.37 9.91 -13.69
C GLN A 286 -15.30 9.68 -12.50
N ASP A 287 -16.20 8.70 -12.57
CA ASP A 287 -17.15 8.41 -11.49
C ASP A 287 -16.40 7.93 -10.23
N TYR A 288 -15.33 7.16 -10.42
CA TYR A 288 -14.40 6.79 -9.35
C TYR A 288 -13.79 8.03 -8.66
N LEU A 289 -13.32 9.02 -9.42
CA LEU A 289 -12.75 10.26 -8.84
C LEU A 289 -13.81 11.09 -8.11
N THR A 290 -15.02 11.13 -8.65
CA THR A 290 -16.17 11.78 -8.03
C THR A 290 -16.54 11.08 -6.71
N ALA A 291 -16.49 9.75 -6.67
CA ALA A 291 -16.73 8.96 -5.47
C ALA A 291 -15.70 9.26 -4.36
N ILE A 292 -14.41 9.40 -4.70
CA ILE A 292 -13.37 9.84 -3.74
C ILE A 292 -13.74 11.21 -3.16
N ALA A 293 -14.02 12.20 -3.99
CA ALA A 293 -14.30 13.56 -3.54
C ALA A 293 -15.55 13.62 -2.66
N ASN A 294 -16.65 13.00 -3.11
CA ASN A 294 -17.92 13.01 -2.40
C ASN A 294 -17.85 12.25 -1.08
N ARG A 295 -17.12 11.12 -1.03
CA ARG A 295 -16.86 10.38 0.20
C ARG A 295 -16.18 11.27 1.23
N GLU A 296 -15.09 11.94 0.84
CA GLU A 296 -14.31 12.76 1.77
C GLU A 296 -15.09 14.00 2.22
N ILE A 297 -15.82 14.67 1.31
CA ILE A 297 -16.72 15.78 1.69
C ILE A 297 -17.76 15.31 2.72
N ALA A 298 -18.41 14.17 2.48
CA ALA A 298 -19.45 13.65 3.37
C ALA A 298 -18.89 13.24 4.74
N TRP A 299 -17.72 12.58 4.75
CA TRP A 299 -17.06 12.16 5.98
C TRP A 299 -16.59 13.35 6.80
N ILE A 300 -15.92 14.32 6.17
CA ILE A 300 -15.41 15.52 6.84
C ILE A 300 -16.56 16.35 7.41
N SER A 301 -17.65 16.51 6.66
CA SER A 301 -18.82 17.27 7.13
C SER A 301 -19.50 16.64 8.35
N SER A 302 -19.40 15.32 8.52
CA SER A 302 -20.17 14.58 9.53
C SER A 302 -19.34 14.14 10.74
N PHE A 303 -18.05 13.88 10.54
CA PHE A 303 -17.20 13.17 11.52
C PHE A 303 -15.87 13.86 11.81
N ALA A 304 -15.44 14.86 11.04
CA ALA A 304 -14.20 15.56 11.33
C ALA A 304 -14.31 16.31 12.66
N VAL A 305 -13.38 16.03 13.58
CA VAL A 305 -13.28 16.72 14.87
C VAL A 305 -12.01 17.56 14.85
N PRO A 306 -12.12 18.89 14.71
CA PRO A 306 -10.97 19.78 14.83
C PRO A 306 -10.30 19.63 16.20
N LYS A 307 -8.98 19.56 16.21
CA LYS A 307 -8.16 19.64 17.40
C LYS A 307 -8.18 21.08 17.96
N PRO A 308 -7.89 21.28 19.26
CA PRO A 308 -7.80 22.63 19.82
C PRO A 308 -6.73 23.47 19.10
N PRO A 309 -6.94 24.77 18.83
CA PRO A 309 -6.00 25.64 18.08
C PRO A 309 -4.61 25.81 18.71
N LYS A 310 -4.43 25.41 19.97
CA LYS A 310 -3.16 25.49 20.72
C LYS A 310 -2.49 24.13 20.88
N ASP A 311 -3.00 23.10 20.20
CA ASP A 311 -2.37 21.79 20.16
C ASP A 311 -1.10 21.89 19.30
N ILE A 312 0.07 21.73 19.93
CA ILE A 312 1.39 21.87 19.29
C ILE A 312 1.64 20.85 18.16
N PHE A 313 0.68 19.92 17.96
CA PHE A 313 0.68 18.84 16.99
C PHE A 313 -0.12 19.16 15.72
N VAL A 314 -0.81 20.31 15.69
CA VAL A 314 -1.52 20.78 14.50
C VAL A 314 -0.47 21.20 13.46
N ALA A 315 -0.39 20.45 12.35
CA ALA A 315 0.58 20.70 11.27
C ALA A 315 0.42 22.08 10.63
N SER A 316 -0.82 22.53 10.50
CA SER A 316 -1.19 23.85 10.02
C SER A 316 -2.64 24.14 10.41
N GLU A 317 -3.02 25.42 10.46
CA GLU A 317 -4.42 25.81 10.67
C GLU A 317 -5.32 25.21 9.58
N ALA A 318 -4.81 25.10 8.35
CA ALA A 318 -5.51 24.48 7.25
C ALA A 318 -5.79 22.99 7.46
N GLN A 319 -4.84 22.20 7.97
CA GLN A 319 -5.03 20.78 8.26
C GLN A 319 -6.14 20.54 9.30
N ASN A 320 -6.35 21.49 10.20
CA ASN A 320 -7.33 21.36 11.27
C ASN A 320 -8.71 21.94 10.92
N SER A 321 -8.89 22.45 9.70
CA SER A 321 -10.08 23.17 9.27
C SER A 321 -10.91 22.36 8.27
N PRO A 322 -12.08 21.81 8.66
CA PRO A 322 -12.94 21.04 7.76
C PRO A 322 -13.32 21.79 6.48
N SER A 323 -13.55 23.10 6.57
CA SER A 323 -13.88 23.94 5.42
C SER A 323 -12.72 24.06 4.43
N SER A 324 -11.47 24.11 4.93
CA SER A 324 -10.27 24.12 4.08
C SER A 324 -10.19 22.84 3.24
N HIS A 325 -10.41 21.67 3.83
CA HIS A 325 -10.42 20.40 3.08
C HIS A 325 -11.57 20.35 2.07
N ILE A 326 -12.79 20.68 2.49
CA ILE A 326 -13.98 20.65 1.62
C ILE A 326 -13.79 21.58 0.41
N SER A 327 -13.23 22.78 0.60
CA SER A 327 -12.96 23.71 -0.51
C SER A 327 -12.01 23.13 -1.57
N LEU A 328 -10.98 22.38 -1.16
CA LEU A 328 -10.07 21.70 -2.09
C LEU A 328 -10.75 20.54 -2.82
N TYR A 329 -11.63 19.79 -2.15
CA TYR A 329 -12.42 18.76 -2.83
C TYR A 329 -13.40 19.35 -3.85
N GLN A 330 -13.99 20.52 -3.58
CA GLN A 330 -14.81 21.25 -4.55
C GLN A 330 -13.99 21.78 -5.74
N MET A 331 -12.72 22.12 -5.53
CA MET A 331 -11.79 22.40 -6.64
C MET A 331 -11.48 21.12 -7.43
N PHE A 332 -11.20 20.01 -6.75
CA PHE A 332 -10.90 18.73 -7.38
C PHE A 332 -12.06 18.20 -8.23
N LEU A 333 -13.31 18.29 -7.76
CA LEU A 333 -14.49 17.95 -8.56
C LEU A 333 -14.52 18.70 -9.91
N ARG A 334 -14.08 19.96 -9.93
CA ARG A 334 -14.00 20.77 -11.16
C ARG A 334 -12.83 20.39 -12.07
N THR A 335 -11.78 19.74 -11.56
CA THR A 335 -10.62 19.29 -12.36
C THR A 335 -10.81 17.89 -12.95
N ILE A 336 -11.69 17.05 -12.40
CA ILE A 336 -11.95 15.65 -12.84
C ILE A 336 -12.05 15.48 -14.37
N PRO A 337 -12.80 16.32 -15.12
CA PRO A 337 -12.93 16.16 -16.58
C PRO A 337 -11.61 16.24 -17.35
N TYR A 338 -10.54 16.78 -16.73
CA TYR A 338 -9.27 17.11 -17.35
C TYR A 338 -8.09 16.24 -16.86
N LEU A 339 -8.33 15.38 -15.85
CA LEU A 339 -7.30 14.55 -15.22
C LEU A 339 -6.91 13.32 -16.04
N PHE A 340 -7.80 12.82 -16.91
CA PHE A 340 -7.50 11.66 -17.74
C PHE A 340 -6.85 12.04 -19.07
N PRO A 341 -5.97 11.19 -19.64
CA PRO A 341 -5.41 11.38 -20.97
C PRO A 341 -6.48 11.34 -22.08
N LYS A 342 -6.21 12.01 -23.22
CA LYS A 342 -7.11 11.99 -24.40
C LYS A 342 -7.30 10.57 -24.97
N ASN A 343 -6.26 9.73 -24.90
CA ASN A 343 -6.35 8.33 -25.31
C ASN A 343 -7.14 7.54 -24.26
N LYS A 344 -8.40 7.22 -24.58
CA LYS A 344 -9.32 6.50 -23.68
C LYS A 344 -8.81 5.12 -23.27
N LYS A 345 -7.96 4.45 -24.08
CA LYS A 345 -7.37 3.15 -23.72
C LYS A 345 -6.50 3.24 -22.46
N LEU A 346 -5.84 4.38 -22.23
CA LEU A 346 -5.01 4.59 -21.04
C LEU A 346 -5.84 4.78 -19.78
N SER A 347 -7.13 5.11 -19.92
CA SER A 347 -8.06 5.23 -18.79
C SER A 347 -8.98 4.03 -18.66
N GLY A 348 -8.78 2.99 -19.48
CA GLY A 348 -9.59 1.78 -19.47
C GLY A 348 -9.46 1.00 -18.16
N SER A 349 -10.49 0.23 -17.84
CA SER A 349 -10.51 -0.63 -16.66
C SER A 349 -9.60 -1.83 -16.89
N THR A 350 -8.41 -1.81 -16.30
CA THR A 350 -7.38 -2.83 -16.46
C THR A 350 -7.05 -3.41 -15.10
N LEU A 351 -6.97 -4.75 -15.01
CA LEU A 351 -6.43 -5.39 -13.82
C LEU A 351 -4.92 -5.14 -13.80
N TRP A 352 -4.42 -4.44 -12.77
CA TRP A 352 -3.01 -4.10 -12.69
C TRP A 352 -2.43 -4.42 -11.31
N HIS A 353 -1.34 -5.18 -11.29
CA HIS A 353 -0.60 -5.47 -10.07
C HIS A 353 0.33 -4.30 -9.75
N TRP A 354 -0.05 -3.45 -8.80
CA TRP A 354 0.67 -2.21 -8.50
C TRP A 354 1.91 -2.41 -7.60
N ASP A 355 1.99 -3.52 -6.85
CA ASP A 355 3.09 -3.79 -5.91
C ASP A 355 4.10 -4.83 -6.42
N ILE A 356 4.54 -4.68 -7.68
CA ILE A 356 5.57 -5.57 -8.24
C ILE A 356 6.95 -5.17 -7.71
N HIS A 357 7.51 -6.01 -6.84
CA HIS A 357 8.87 -5.89 -6.33
C HIS A 357 9.52 -7.27 -6.13
N SER A 358 10.82 -7.29 -5.85
CA SER A 358 11.63 -8.51 -5.70
C SER A 358 11.05 -9.48 -4.67
N ALA A 359 10.53 -8.99 -3.54
CA ALA A 359 9.92 -9.86 -2.55
C ALA A 359 8.62 -10.57 -3.02
N ASN A 360 7.92 -10.05 -4.03
CA ASN A 360 6.67 -10.65 -4.54
C ASN A 360 6.89 -11.54 -5.78
N LEU A 361 8.13 -11.66 -6.25
CA LEU A 361 8.50 -12.46 -7.41
C LEU A 361 9.29 -13.70 -6.98
N PHE A 362 8.93 -14.85 -7.53
CA PHE A 362 9.70 -16.09 -7.38
C PHE A 362 10.34 -16.45 -8.72
N VAL A 363 11.56 -16.97 -8.65
CA VAL A 363 12.33 -17.36 -9.83
C VAL A 363 12.98 -18.72 -9.69
N GLU A 364 13.14 -19.38 -10.83
CA GLU A 364 13.97 -20.56 -10.99
C GLU A 364 15.02 -20.24 -12.07
N GLY A 365 16.29 -20.15 -11.66
CA GLY A 365 17.34 -19.57 -12.51
C GLY A 365 17.05 -18.09 -12.83
N ASN A 366 16.67 -17.82 -14.08
CA ASN A 366 16.32 -16.49 -14.59
C ASN A 366 14.88 -16.39 -15.13
N ARG A 367 14.03 -17.39 -14.85
CA ARG A 367 12.62 -17.42 -15.23
C ARG A 367 11.74 -17.11 -14.02
N ILE A 368 10.77 -16.21 -14.20
CA ILE A 368 9.73 -15.94 -13.19
C ILE A 368 8.77 -17.14 -13.13
N THR A 369 8.63 -17.72 -11.96
CA THR A 369 7.81 -18.91 -11.70
C THR A 369 6.57 -18.63 -10.88
N SER A 370 6.51 -17.50 -10.16
CA SER A 370 5.32 -17.07 -9.43
C SER A 370 5.34 -15.57 -9.16
N LEU A 371 4.16 -14.95 -9.23
CA LEU A 371 3.86 -13.61 -8.72
C LEU A 371 2.81 -13.75 -7.61
N ILE A 372 3.15 -13.25 -6.42
CA ILE A 372 2.29 -13.31 -5.23
C ILE A 372 1.77 -11.93 -4.84
N ASP A 373 0.88 -11.91 -3.85
CA ASP A 373 0.27 -10.72 -3.24
C ASP A 373 -0.72 -9.94 -4.12
N TRP A 374 -1.77 -10.66 -4.55
CA TRP A 374 -2.87 -10.12 -5.35
C TRP A 374 -3.94 -9.39 -4.53
N GLN A 375 -3.73 -9.22 -3.22
CA GLN A 375 -4.65 -8.48 -2.36
C GLN A 375 -4.77 -7.02 -2.83
N ASP A 376 -5.95 -6.41 -2.69
CA ASP A 376 -6.24 -5.03 -3.08
C ASP A 376 -6.04 -4.72 -4.59
N THR A 377 -5.79 -5.73 -5.42
CA THR A 377 -5.74 -5.59 -6.88
C THR A 377 -7.16 -5.44 -7.41
N TRP A 378 -7.39 -4.50 -8.31
CA TRP A 378 -8.71 -4.21 -8.87
C TRP A 378 -8.63 -3.83 -10.35
N ALA A 379 -9.77 -3.86 -11.03
CA ALA A 379 -9.91 -3.39 -12.40
C ALA A 379 -10.15 -1.88 -12.39
N GLY A 380 -9.08 -1.10 -12.56
CA GLY A 380 -9.07 0.36 -12.43
C GLY A 380 -8.51 1.09 -13.64
N PRO A 381 -8.52 2.43 -13.66
CA PRO A 381 -7.96 3.21 -14.77
C PRO A 381 -6.44 3.00 -14.86
N LEU A 382 -5.94 2.37 -15.94
CA LEU A 382 -4.52 2.02 -16.09
C LEU A 382 -3.57 3.20 -15.82
N PHE A 383 -3.89 4.39 -16.33
CA PHE A 383 -3.13 5.61 -16.11
C PHE A 383 -2.90 5.92 -14.63
N LEU A 384 -3.89 5.67 -13.77
CA LEU A 384 -3.78 5.92 -12.33
C LEU A 384 -3.06 4.80 -11.60
N GLN A 385 -3.12 3.57 -12.10
CA GLN A 385 -2.54 2.38 -11.45
C GLN A 385 -1.07 2.17 -11.79
N PHE A 386 -0.64 2.49 -13.01
CA PHE A 386 0.72 2.19 -13.47
C PHE A 386 1.78 2.88 -12.59
N ARG A 387 2.74 2.09 -12.12
CA ARG A 387 3.94 2.51 -11.40
C ARG A 387 5.11 1.70 -11.95
N HIS A 388 6.29 2.31 -12.01
CA HIS A 388 7.50 1.54 -12.30
C HIS A 388 7.66 0.44 -11.23
N PRO A 389 7.90 -0.82 -11.63
CA PRO A 389 8.27 -1.86 -10.70
C PRO A 389 9.51 -1.42 -9.89
N LYS A 390 9.51 -1.62 -8.57
CA LYS A 390 10.64 -1.18 -7.71
C LYS A 390 11.96 -1.81 -8.11
N LEU A 391 11.90 -2.98 -8.76
CA LEU A 391 13.04 -3.70 -9.31
C LEU A 391 13.85 -2.87 -10.33
N VAL A 392 13.19 -1.97 -11.05
CA VAL A 392 13.78 -1.16 -12.14
C VAL A 392 13.82 0.33 -11.81
N ASP A 393 13.39 0.74 -10.61
CA ASP A 393 13.34 2.14 -10.19
C ASP A 393 14.77 2.69 -9.97
N TYR A 394 15.16 3.63 -10.83
CA TYR A 394 16.47 4.27 -10.77
C TYR A 394 16.40 5.71 -11.25
N ASN A 395 16.63 6.65 -10.33
CA ASN A 395 16.61 8.10 -10.60
C ASN A 395 18.01 8.71 -10.73
N GLY A 396 19.06 7.89 -10.77
CA GLY A 396 20.43 8.37 -10.91
C GLY A 396 20.84 8.58 -12.37
N LYS A 397 22.08 9.05 -12.58
CA LYS A 397 22.61 9.25 -13.92
C LYS A 397 22.72 7.91 -14.65
N VAL A 398 22.04 7.78 -15.79
CA VAL A 398 22.09 6.58 -16.63
C VAL A 398 23.51 6.40 -17.18
N LEU A 399 24.12 5.26 -16.88
CA LEU A 399 25.47 4.88 -17.33
C LEU A 399 25.44 3.46 -17.90
N LEU A 400 25.54 3.31 -19.23
CA LEU A 400 25.43 1.97 -19.87
C LEU A 400 26.76 1.23 -19.99
N LYS A 401 27.88 1.90 -19.68
CA LYS A 401 29.23 1.35 -19.73
C LYS A 401 30.03 1.91 -18.56
N LEU A 402 31.06 1.17 -18.15
CA LEU A 402 32.02 1.67 -17.17
C LEU A 402 32.76 2.89 -17.75
N PRO A 403 33.06 3.93 -16.94
CA PRO A 403 33.89 5.05 -17.35
C PRO A 403 35.31 4.60 -17.75
N ASP A 404 35.96 5.34 -18.66
CA ASP A 404 37.31 5.02 -19.11
C ASP A 404 38.35 5.05 -17.96
N ASN A 405 38.12 5.88 -16.94
CA ASN A 405 38.94 5.98 -15.75
C ASN A 405 38.55 5.00 -14.62
N TYR A 406 37.63 4.06 -14.86
CA TYR A 406 37.14 3.13 -13.84
C TYR A 406 38.25 2.39 -13.11
N GLU A 407 39.33 2.00 -13.80
CA GLU A 407 40.43 1.26 -13.16
C GLU A 407 41.22 2.09 -12.14
N SER A 408 41.14 3.42 -12.22
CA SER A 408 41.77 4.35 -11.27
C SER A 408 40.93 4.62 -10.02
N PHE A 409 39.70 4.13 -9.95
CA PHE A 409 38.82 4.34 -8.79
C PHE A 409 39.23 3.48 -7.58
N GLU A 410 38.94 4.00 -6.39
CA GLU A 410 39.05 3.24 -5.15
C GLU A 410 38.00 2.12 -5.09
N ALA A 411 38.19 1.12 -4.23
CA ALA A 411 37.33 -0.06 -4.18
C ALA A 411 35.83 0.25 -4.00
N ASP A 412 35.51 1.20 -3.12
CA ASP A 412 34.12 1.63 -2.86
C ASP A 412 33.51 2.36 -4.05
N GLU A 413 34.29 3.21 -4.72
CA GLU A 413 33.87 3.94 -5.92
C GLU A 413 33.69 3.01 -7.12
N LYS A 414 34.56 1.99 -7.25
CA LYS A 414 34.38 0.88 -8.22
C LYS A 414 33.07 0.14 -7.97
N ALA A 415 32.79 -0.23 -6.73
CA ALA A 415 31.55 -0.92 -6.36
C ALA A 415 30.29 -0.07 -6.64
N HIS A 416 30.34 1.21 -6.26
CA HIS A 416 29.25 2.17 -6.53
C HIS A 416 29.00 2.32 -8.04
N THR A 417 30.05 2.54 -8.82
CA THR A 417 29.97 2.71 -10.27
C THR A 417 29.43 1.45 -10.95
N ARG A 418 29.86 0.26 -10.52
CA ARG A 418 29.32 -1.01 -11.02
C ARG A 418 27.83 -1.14 -10.76
N LYS A 419 27.38 -0.82 -9.54
CA LYS A 419 25.96 -0.85 -9.16
C LYS A 419 25.13 0.15 -9.96
N GLN A 420 25.68 1.34 -10.22
CA GLN A 420 25.06 2.34 -11.08
C GLN A 420 24.91 1.85 -12.53
N VAL A 421 25.96 1.25 -13.10
CA VAL A 421 25.91 0.68 -14.45
C VAL A 421 24.87 -0.45 -14.52
N GLU A 422 24.88 -1.34 -13.55
CA GLU A 422 23.89 -2.43 -13.47
C GLU A 422 22.45 -1.90 -13.44
N LYS A 423 22.13 -0.98 -12.52
CA LYS A 423 20.80 -0.37 -12.42
C LYS A 423 20.39 0.33 -13.71
N SER A 424 21.33 1.02 -14.36
CA SER A 424 21.11 1.70 -15.63
C SER A 424 20.80 0.72 -16.76
N ILE A 425 21.51 -0.41 -16.85
CA ILE A 425 21.26 -1.46 -17.84
C ILE A 425 19.91 -2.13 -17.60
N VAL A 426 19.56 -2.39 -16.35
CA VAL A 426 18.26 -2.96 -15.94
C VAL A 426 17.11 -2.04 -16.34
N LEU A 427 17.18 -0.75 -15.99
CA LEU A 427 16.20 0.26 -16.38
C LEU A 427 16.10 0.39 -17.90
N TYR A 428 17.24 0.54 -18.59
CA TYR A 428 17.26 0.67 -20.04
C TYR A 428 16.66 -0.55 -20.75
N THR A 429 16.93 -1.76 -20.23
CA THR A 429 16.32 -2.99 -20.74
C THR A 429 14.82 -2.97 -20.55
N TYR A 430 14.34 -2.59 -19.36
CA TYR A 430 12.90 -2.49 -19.09
C TYR A 430 12.20 -1.51 -20.03
N GLU A 431 12.72 -0.29 -20.17
CA GLU A 431 12.15 0.73 -21.05
C GLU A 431 12.13 0.28 -22.51
N THR A 432 13.25 -0.28 -22.98
CA THR A 432 13.38 -0.78 -24.36
C THR A 432 12.41 -1.93 -24.66
N GLU A 433 12.27 -2.89 -23.73
CA GLU A 433 11.37 -4.02 -23.92
C GLU A 433 9.91 -3.62 -23.75
N THR A 434 9.61 -2.67 -22.87
CA THR A 434 8.26 -2.07 -22.71
C THR A 434 7.86 -1.33 -23.98
N ASP A 435 8.77 -0.54 -24.56
CA ASP A 435 8.52 0.18 -25.82
C ASP A 435 8.20 -0.77 -26.99
N LYS A 436 8.89 -1.92 -27.05
CA LYS A 436 8.66 -2.93 -28.10
C LYS A 436 7.35 -3.69 -27.92
N ASN A 437 7.00 -4.04 -26.69
CA ASN A 437 5.95 -5.02 -26.42
C ASN A 437 4.65 -4.41 -25.89
N ASN A 438 4.72 -3.25 -25.24
CA ASN A 438 3.64 -2.64 -24.46
C ASN A 438 3.44 -1.16 -24.83
N ALA A 439 2.89 -0.91 -26.01
CA ALA A 439 2.65 0.45 -26.52
C ALA A 439 1.85 1.34 -25.56
N LEU A 440 0.87 0.79 -24.82
CA LEU A 440 0.08 1.57 -23.86
C LEU A 440 0.92 2.04 -22.66
N LEU A 441 1.86 1.24 -22.16
CA LEU A 441 2.74 1.65 -21.07
C LEU A 441 3.77 2.65 -21.55
N SER A 442 4.32 2.41 -22.74
CA SER A 442 5.21 3.33 -23.45
C SER A 442 4.57 4.72 -23.60
N ASP A 443 3.28 4.78 -23.97
CA ASP A 443 2.51 6.03 -24.00
C ASP A 443 2.39 6.67 -22.62
N ILE A 444 2.05 5.90 -21.58
CA ILE A 444 1.89 6.39 -20.19
C ILE A 444 3.18 7.05 -19.68
N LEU A 445 4.34 6.45 -19.98
CA LEU A 445 5.64 6.96 -19.58
C LEU A 445 5.96 8.33 -20.21
N ARG A 446 5.40 8.63 -21.37
CA ARG A 446 5.64 9.86 -22.14
C ARG A 446 4.56 10.92 -21.97
N ILE A 447 3.56 10.69 -21.11
CA ILE A 447 2.50 11.69 -20.88
C ILE A 447 3.12 12.92 -20.21
N HIS A 448 3.10 14.03 -20.95
CA HIS A 448 3.46 15.34 -20.43
C HIS A 448 2.59 15.68 -19.20
N HIS A 449 3.23 16.05 -18.10
CA HIS A 449 2.59 16.30 -16.79
C HIS A 449 1.75 15.14 -16.24
N GLY A 450 1.97 13.90 -16.71
CA GLY A 450 1.23 12.72 -16.23
C GLY A 450 1.40 12.52 -14.72
N ARG A 451 2.58 12.84 -14.18
CA ARG A 451 2.86 12.81 -12.74
C ARG A 451 1.92 13.72 -11.94
N ILE A 452 1.77 14.99 -12.33
CA ILE A 452 0.90 15.96 -11.63
C ILE A 452 -0.53 15.43 -11.55
N LYS A 453 -1.06 14.91 -12.67
CA LYS A 453 -2.43 14.39 -12.73
C LYS A 453 -2.63 13.15 -11.84
N ARG A 454 -1.69 12.21 -11.86
CA ARG A 454 -1.73 11.00 -11.00
C ARG A 454 -1.59 11.35 -9.52
N GLU A 455 -0.63 12.21 -9.18
CA GLU A 455 -0.41 12.68 -7.80
C GLU A 455 -1.63 13.41 -7.25
N THR A 456 -2.31 14.23 -8.08
CA THR A 456 -3.54 14.93 -7.67
C THR A 456 -4.60 13.94 -7.18
N VAL A 457 -4.82 12.83 -7.90
CA VAL A 457 -5.76 11.78 -7.48
C VAL A 457 -5.25 11.04 -6.24
N GLN A 458 -3.97 10.68 -6.24
CA GLN A 458 -3.34 9.94 -5.14
C GLN A 458 -3.43 10.69 -3.80
N PHE A 459 -3.20 12.00 -3.80
CA PHE A 459 -3.28 12.82 -2.59
C PHE A 459 -4.71 13.23 -2.23
N ALA A 460 -5.67 13.12 -3.14
CA ALA A 460 -7.08 13.34 -2.84
C ALA A 460 -7.69 12.25 -1.94
N ALA A 461 -7.09 11.06 -1.90
CA ALA A 461 -7.70 9.87 -1.32
C ALA A 461 -8.17 10.04 0.15
N ASN A 462 -7.35 10.65 1.02
CA ASN A 462 -7.74 10.85 2.42
C ASN A 462 -6.96 12.02 3.02
N THR A 463 -7.44 13.25 2.86
CA THR A 463 -6.65 14.44 3.28
C THR A 463 -6.74 14.71 4.78
N TRP A 464 -7.84 14.34 5.43
CA TRP A 464 -8.05 14.63 6.86
C TRP A 464 -7.17 13.76 7.76
N ASP A 465 -7.11 12.46 7.50
CA ASP A 465 -6.28 11.54 8.28
C ASP A 465 -4.80 11.58 7.81
N ARG A 466 -4.55 12.08 6.59
CA ARG A 466 -3.22 12.37 6.04
C ARG A 466 -2.92 13.88 6.11
N ASP A 467 -2.41 14.43 5.01
CA ASP A 467 -1.95 15.81 4.93
C ASP A 467 -2.64 16.54 3.76
N ILE A 468 -3.18 17.72 4.04
CA ILE A 468 -3.84 18.61 3.10
C ILE A 468 -2.83 19.28 2.14
N ILE A 469 -1.58 19.46 2.57
CA ILE A 469 -0.58 20.26 1.86
C ILE A 469 -0.18 19.63 0.51
N PRO A 470 0.14 18.33 0.41
CA PRO A 470 0.44 17.71 -0.88
C PRO A 470 -0.72 17.81 -1.87
N PHE A 471 -1.95 17.66 -1.39
CA PHE A 471 -3.13 17.76 -2.24
C PHE A 471 -3.35 19.19 -2.75
N ARG A 472 -3.26 20.19 -1.86
CA ARG A 472 -3.31 21.61 -2.24
C ARG A 472 -2.21 21.97 -3.23
N GLN A 473 -0.98 21.50 -2.98
CA GLN A 473 0.17 21.71 -3.85
C GLN A 473 -0.05 21.13 -5.26
N CYS A 474 -0.70 19.97 -5.37
CA CYS A 474 -1.06 19.37 -6.66
C CYS A 474 -2.09 20.21 -7.42
N LEU A 475 -3.13 20.71 -6.76
CA LEU A 475 -4.12 21.60 -7.37
C LEU A 475 -3.50 22.94 -7.81
N ILE A 476 -2.57 23.50 -7.03
CA ILE A 476 -1.81 24.71 -7.41
C ILE A 476 -0.96 24.44 -8.66
N ARG A 477 -0.24 23.31 -8.71
CA ARG A 477 0.54 22.90 -9.91
C ARG A 477 -0.37 22.69 -11.10
N PHE A 478 -1.55 22.10 -10.90
CA PHE A 478 -2.54 21.91 -11.93
C PHE A 478 -3.01 23.23 -12.54
N GLN A 479 -3.30 24.25 -11.71
CA GLN A 479 -3.60 25.59 -12.19
C GLN A 479 -2.41 26.23 -12.91
N ARG A 480 -1.21 26.15 -12.32
CA ARG A 480 0.00 26.78 -12.85
C ARG A 480 0.39 26.28 -14.24
N HIS A 481 0.22 24.98 -14.48
CA HIS A 481 0.56 24.34 -15.76
C HIS A 481 -0.66 24.15 -16.67
N TRP A 482 -1.76 24.86 -16.42
CA TRP A 482 -3.01 24.68 -17.16
C TRP A 482 -2.84 24.88 -18.67
N ASP A 483 -2.13 25.94 -19.07
CA ASP A 483 -1.91 26.27 -20.49
C ASP A 483 -1.05 25.20 -21.20
N GLU A 484 -0.19 24.50 -20.44
CA GLU A 484 0.66 23.43 -20.96
C GLU A 484 -0.10 22.11 -21.17
N PHE A 485 -1.32 21.97 -20.64
CA PHE A 485 -2.16 20.79 -20.90
C PHE A 485 -2.84 20.82 -22.27
N GLY A 486 -2.85 21.98 -22.96
CA GLY A 486 -3.43 22.12 -24.30
C GLY A 486 -4.95 21.99 -24.32
N PHE A 487 -5.63 22.53 -23.30
CA PHE A 487 -7.09 22.70 -23.28
C PHE A 487 -7.49 24.09 -23.80
N ASN A 488 -8.56 24.16 -24.59
CA ASN A 488 -9.06 25.42 -25.16
C ASN A 488 -10.05 26.16 -24.24
N THR A 489 -10.07 25.82 -22.95
CA THR A 489 -10.98 26.37 -21.95
C THR A 489 -10.18 27.03 -20.84
N PRO A 490 -10.73 28.07 -20.18
CA PRO A 490 -10.08 28.65 -19.00
C PRO A 490 -9.94 27.62 -17.88
N CYS A 491 -8.94 27.82 -17.00
CA CYS A 491 -8.73 26.93 -15.87
C CYS A 491 -9.97 26.88 -14.97
N PRO A 492 -10.48 25.70 -14.61
CA PRO A 492 -11.72 25.57 -13.84
C PRO A 492 -11.55 25.93 -12.35
N ILE A 493 -10.33 26.15 -11.91
CA ILE A 493 -9.95 26.47 -10.54
C ILE A 493 -9.06 27.71 -10.51
N HIS A 494 -9.14 28.47 -9.42
CA HIS A 494 -8.31 29.65 -9.20
C HIS A 494 -7.97 29.79 -7.71
N PHE A 495 -6.67 29.87 -7.40
CA PHE A 495 -6.14 30.25 -6.11
C PHE A 495 -5.84 31.75 -6.10
N THR A 496 -6.33 32.46 -5.08
CA THR A 496 -5.99 33.87 -4.85
C THR A 496 -4.56 33.99 -4.34
N GLU A 497 -3.99 35.19 -4.44
CA GLU A 497 -2.64 35.48 -3.93
C GLU A 497 -2.55 35.21 -2.42
N GLU A 498 -3.58 35.59 -1.66
CA GLU A 498 -3.66 35.29 -0.22
C GLU A 498 -3.70 33.78 0.04
N GLY A 499 -4.36 33.01 -0.82
CA GLY A 499 -4.40 31.55 -0.75
C GLY A 499 -3.05 30.91 -1.02
N LEU A 500 -2.26 31.45 -1.95
CA LEU A 500 -0.89 31.00 -2.24
C LEU A 500 0.05 31.36 -1.07
N GLN A 501 -0.09 32.54 -0.49
CA GLN A 501 0.67 32.94 0.69
C GLN A 501 0.31 32.10 1.93
N ALA A 502 -0.97 31.76 2.10
CA ALA A 502 -1.41 30.83 3.13
C ALA A 502 -0.80 29.43 2.93
N HIS A 503 -0.80 28.91 1.69
CA HIS A 503 -0.15 27.64 1.37
C HIS A 503 1.34 27.62 1.72
N ASN A 504 2.07 28.70 1.40
CA ASN A 504 3.49 28.80 1.73
C ASN A 504 3.75 28.83 3.25
N ARG A 505 2.87 29.49 4.02
CA ARG A 505 2.94 29.49 5.49
C ARG A 505 2.60 28.11 6.07
N ASP A 506 1.53 27.48 5.60
CA ASP A 506 1.10 26.16 6.06
C ASP A 506 2.12 25.06 5.70
N GLY A 507 2.86 25.22 4.60
CA GLY A 507 3.88 24.31 4.11
C GLY A 507 5.26 24.50 4.74
N GLU A 508 5.45 25.48 5.63
CA GLU A 508 6.73 25.72 6.28
C GLU A 508 7.16 24.49 7.11
N GLY A 509 8.43 24.09 6.95
CA GLY A 509 8.96 22.90 7.60
C GLY A 509 8.50 21.57 7.00
N TRP A 510 7.68 21.55 5.93
CA TRP A 510 7.14 20.30 5.37
C TRP A 510 8.22 19.43 4.74
N ASN A 511 9.14 20.04 3.98
CA ASN A 511 10.24 19.30 3.32
C ASN A 511 11.18 18.70 4.36
N GLU A 512 11.53 19.44 5.40
CA GLU A 512 12.39 18.96 6.48
C GLU A 512 11.75 17.79 7.25
N ARG A 513 10.42 17.79 7.39
CA ARG A 513 9.68 16.63 7.92
C ARG A 513 9.74 15.43 6.98
N ALA A 514 9.57 15.66 5.67
CA ALA A 514 9.71 14.61 4.68
C ALA A 514 11.13 14.02 4.71
N ASP A 515 12.15 14.86 4.67
CA ASP A 515 13.57 14.48 4.73
C ASP A 515 13.91 13.70 6.01
N PHE A 516 13.35 14.10 7.16
CA PHE A 516 13.52 13.33 8.40
C PHE A 516 12.96 11.92 8.25
N TRP A 517 11.70 11.78 7.81
CA TRP A 517 11.07 10.47 7.65
C TRP A 517 11.77 9.62 6.59
N ASP A 518 12.27 10.24 5.53
CA ASP A 518 13.06 9.58 4.51
C ASP A 518 14.43 9.13 5.06
N SER A 519 15.02 9.89 5.98
CA SER A 519 16.30 9.53 6.63
C SER A 519 16.19 8.35 7.61
N VAL A 520 15.02 8.13 8.21
CA VAL A 520 14.75 7.00 9.12
C VAL A 520 13.96 5.88 8.45
N ALA A 521 13.69 5.99 7.15
CA ALA A 521 12.97 4.98 6.38
C ALA A 521 13.72 3.63 6.44
N GLY A 522 12.99 2.56 6.77
CA GLY A 522 13.55 1.22 6.97
C GLY A 522 14.03 0.94 8.40
N PHE A 523 14.19 1.97 9.24
CA PHE A 523 14.46 1.83 10.67
C PHE A 523 13.18 2.00 11.50
N VAL A 524 12.42 3.07 11.25
CA VAL A 524 11.11 3.31 11.86
C VAL A 524 10.13 3.79 10.79
N SER A 525 8.97 3.15 10.74
CA SER A 525 7.86 3.56 9.89
C SER A 525 7.09 4.73 10.50
N ARG A 526 6.41 5.52 9.64
CA ARG A 526 5.61 6.69 10.08
C ARG A 526 4.46 6.35 11.02
N ASP A 527 4.00 5.09 11.02
CA ASP A 527 2.99 4.58 11.93
C ASP A 527 3.58 4.10 13.28
N GLY A 528 4.90 4.19 13.44
CA GLY A 528 5.65 3.79 14.63
C GLY A 528 6.18 2.38 14.60
N TRP A 529 5.94 1.63 13.52
CA TRP A 529 6.43 0.27 13.40
C TRP A 529 7.94 0.21 13.30
N THR A 530 8.53 -0.75 14.00
CA THR A 530 9.94 -1.12 13.88
C THR A 530 10.11 -2.60 14.19
N SER A 531 11.20 -3.22 13.73
CA SER A 531 11.48 -4.62 14.02
C SER A 531 11.72 -4.82 15.52
N ASN A 532 11.55 -6.05 16.02
CA ASN A 532 11.87 -6.37 17.42
C ASN A 532 13.35 -6.08 17.75
N GLU A 533 14.25 -6.25 16.79
CA GLU A 533 15.70 -6.06 16.97
C GLU A 533 16.09 -4.58 17.06
N THR A 534 15.37 -3.72 16.35
CA THR A 534 15.62 -2.27 16.29
C THR A 534 14.76 -1.47 17.25
N TYR A 535 13.82 -2.10 17.97
CA TYR A 535 12.85 -1.41 18.82
C TYR A 535 13.51 -0.57 19.91
N ASP A 536 14.46 -1.13 20.66
CA ASP A 536 15.10 -0.41 21.75
C ASP A 536 15.93 0.78 21.24
N GLN A 537 16.63 0.60 20.12
CA GLN A 537 17.39 1.67 19.46
C GLN A 537 16.46 2.77 18.94
N ALA A 538 15.31 2.40 18.39
CA ALA A 538 14.31 3.34 17.91
C ALA A 538 13.70 4.14 19.07
N LEU A 539 13.38 3.45 20.17
CA LEU A 539 12.89 4.09 21.39
C LEU A 539 13.92 5.06 21.97
N GLU A 540 15.20 4.67 22.00
CA GLU A 540 16.30 5.52 22.46
C GLU A 540 16.45 6.77 21.59
N MET A 541 16.42 6.63 20.25
CA MET A 541 16.45 7.76 19.33
C MET A 541 15.31 8.76 19.61
N PHE A 542 14.08 8.28 19.80
CA PHE A 542 12.95 9.17 20.11
C PHE A 542 12.99 9.71 21.55
N ALA A 543 13.60 9.00 22.50
CA ALA A 543 13.83 9.48 23.85
C ALA A 543 14.84 10.63 23.87
N ASP A 544 15.94 10.54 23.11
CA ASP A 544 16.92 11.62 22.96
C ASP A 544 16.28 12.86 22.33
N LEU A 545 15.47 12.65 21.28
CA LEU A 545 14.68 13.72 20.69
C LEU A 545 13.72 14.31 21.76
N ARG A 546 13.07 13.50 22.60
CA ARG A 546 12.18 14.00 23.66
C ARG A 546 12.94 14.88 24.66
N GLU A 547 14.12 14.45 25.12
CA GLU A 547 14.96 15.22 26.05
C GLU A 547 15.37 16.58 25.48
N GLU A 548 15.85 16.58 24.24
CA GLU A 548 16.19 17.82 23.53
C GLU A 548 14.97 18.75 23.36
N GLY A 549 13.79 18.19 23.10
CA GLY A 549 12.54 18.95 22.95
C GLY A 549 12.12 19.61 24.25
N LEU A 550 12.14 18.84 25.35
CA LEU A 550 11.84 19.36 26.68
C LEU A 550 12.79 20.50 27.07
N ASN A 551 14.10 20.37 26.78
CA ASN A 551 15.10 21.40 27.09
C ASN A 551 14.89 22.72 26.33
N LYS A 552 14.29 22.67 25.13
CA LYS A 552 14.07 23.84 24.27
C LYS A 552 12.73 24.53 24.50
N LEU A 553 11.73 23.85 25.07
CA LEU A 553 10.38 24.35 25.30
C LEU A 553 10.18 24.92 26.71
N THR A 554 9.28 25.90 26.83
CA THR A 554 8.94 26.55 28.09
C THR A 554 7.42 26.74 28.24
N GLY A 555 6.95 26.92 29.47
CA GLY A 555 5.54 27.20 29.75
C GLY A 555 4.58 26.07 29.35
N LYS A 556 3.41 26.45 28.83
CA LYS A 556 2.33 25.51 28.49
C LYS A 556 2.71 24.52 27.37
N GLU A 557 3.49 24.99 26.38
CA GLU A 557 3.97 24.15 25.27
C GLU A 557 4.82 22.98 25.76
N ARG A 558 5.65 23.22 26.78
CA ARG A 558 6.44 22.15 27.41
C ARG A 558 5.55 21.11 28.08
N VAL A 559 4.53 21.54 28.81
CA VAL A 559 3.59 20.64 29.52
C VAL A 559 2.82 19.77 28.52
N ASP A 560 2.31 20.38 27.45
CA ASP A 560 1.57 19.67 26.41
C ASP A 560 2.48 18.68 25.64
N PHE A 561 3.71 19.09 25.32
CA PHE A 561 4.72 18.23 24.71
C PHE A 561 5.12 17.06 25.61
N GLU A 562 5.35 17.32 26.89
CA GLU A 562 5.72 16.33 27.89
C GLU A 562 4.63 15.27 28.04
N ALA A 563 3.37 15.69 28.15
CA ALA A 563 2.22 14.81 28.30
C ALA A 563 2.02 13.89 27.09
N GLN A 564 2.18 14.43 25.88
CA GLN A 564 1.92 13.68 24.65
C GLN A 564 3.10 12.78 24.26
N THR A 565 4.35 13.16 24.54
CA THR A 565 5.53 12.35 24.17
C THR A 565 5.96 11.34 25.26
N ARG A 566 5.13 11.08 26.28
CA ARG A 566 5.44 10.15 27.41
C ARG A 566 5.76 8.73 26.97
N TRP A 567 5.28 8.31 25.81
CA TRP A 567 5.59 7.00 25.24
C TRP A 567 7.09 6.81 24.98
N ALA A 568 7.84 7.90 24.75
CA ALA A 568 9.28 7.90 24.50
C ALA A 568 10.11 8.06 25.80
N GLU A 569 9.59 7.68 26.97
CA GLU A 569 10.35 7.72 28.21
C GLU A 569 11.32 6.54 28.31
N ARG A 570 12.57 6.81 28.74
CA ARG A 570 13.51 5.75 29.10
C ARG A 570 12.95 4.97 30.28
N LYS A 571 12.62 3.70 30.05
CA LYS A 571 12.35 2.78 31.16
C LYS A 571 13.69 2.51 31.84
N PHE A 572 13.94 3.16 32.97
CA PHE A 572 15.00 2.74 33.86
C PHE A 572 14.60 1.38 34.43
N ASP A 573 15.29 0.32 34.04
CA ASP A 573 15.23 -0.93 34.77
C ASP A 573 15.60 -0.61 36.22
N SER A 574 14.62 -0.76 37.11
CA SER A 574 14.88 -0.70 38.54
C SER A 574 15.83 -1.86 38.84
N PRO A 575 17.02 -1.63 39.43
CA PRO A 575 17.91 -2.73 39.74
C PRO A 575 17.19 -3.68 40.70
N SER A 576 17.06 -4.93 40.25
CA SER A 576 16.50 -6.07 40.96
C SER A 576 17.23 -6.36 42.27
#